data_AF-A0A2V9QHV5-F1
#
_entry.id   AF-A0A2V9QHV5-F1
#
_cell.length_a   1.000
_cell.length_b   1.000
_cell.length_c   1.000
_cell.angle_alpha   90.00
_cell.angle_beta   90.00
_cell.angle_gamma   90.00
#
_symmetry.space_group_name_H-M   'P 1'
#
loop_
_entity.id
_entity.type
_entity.pdbx_description
1 polymer ?
#
loop_
_entity_poly.entity_id
_entity_poly.type
_entity_poly.pdbx_seq_one_letter_code
_entity_poly.pdbx_strand_id
1 'polypeptide(L)'
;EMLPRFQITAGRDLDYTVCYPRQRFDEQSIRWDLNYFKYYFLKLARVRFDEQALEKDFAWFVKFLLQADREYFLYRDFQSRNIMQFQDQLYFIDYQGGRRGALQYDVASVLLDAKADLPWPVRDELLEHYIQVTSQLIPLQRDAFIRHYYAYALSRAMQAFGAYGLRGLYEGKSHFLRSIPYALRNLEILLKRASWLAQLPMLADACRQLVESASLRQLGQEAGPGLTVHIQSFSYKNGLPRDKTGHGGGFVFDCRALPNPGRFAAYADLNGKDAEVIQFLEKDSAVQKFLSQTMSLVDQAVDHHCKRAFTDLTVSFGCTGGQHR
;
A
#
# COMPACT_ATOMS: atom_id res chain seq x y z
N GLU A 1 -23.90 5.72 -14.87
CA GLU A 1 -24.24 5.60 -16.31
C GLU A 1 -23.08 5.31 -17.27
N MET A 2 -21.97 6.07 -17.26
CA MET A 2 -20.91 5.88 -18.28
C MET A 2 -20.15 4.56 -18.18
N LEU A 3 -19.84 4.09 -16.97
CA LEU A 3 -19.11 2.84 -16.78
C LEU A 3 -19.76 1.64 -17.51
N PRO A 4 -21.04 1.29 -17.30
CA PRO A 4 -21.64 0.14 -18.00
C PRO A 4 -21.69 0.35 -19.53
N ARG A 5 -21.92 1.59 -20.02
CA ARG A 5 -21.87 1.89 -21.47
C ARG A 5 -20.47 1.68 -22.04
N PHE A 6 -19.43 2.08 -21.32
CA PHE A 6 -18.06 1.88 -21.74
C PHE A 6 -17.68 0.40 -21.75
N GLN A 7 -18.06 -0.34 -20.70
CA GLN A 7 -17.75 -1.77 -20.58
C GLN A 7 -18.47 -2.63 -21.63
N ILE A 8 -19.71 -2.26 -21.99
CA ILE A 8 -20.58 -3.09 -22.83
C ILE A 8 -20.66 -2.59 -24.27
N THR A 9 -20.91 -1.29 -24.48
CA THR A 9 -21.11 -0.74 -25.82
C THR A 9 -19.77 -0.49 -26.48
N ALA A 10 -18.93 0.37 -25.88
CA ALA A 10 -17.61 0.65 -26.43
C ALA A 10 -16.71 -0.60 -26.40
N GLY A 11 -16.85 -1.43 -25.37
CA GLY A 11 -16.11 -2.69 -25.23
C GLY A 11 -16.31 -3.70 -26.37
N ARG A 12 -17.34 -3.57 -27.21
CA ARG A 12 -17.53 -4.44 -28.39
C ARG A 12 -16.54 -4.16 -29.51
N ASP A 13 -16.15 -2.90 -29.66
CA ASP A 13 -15.36 -2.42 -30.80
C ASP A 13 -13.85 -2.34 -30.49
N LEU A 14 -13.46 -2.64 -29.25
CA LEU A 14 -12.06 -2.64 -28.84
C LEU A 14 -11.29 -3.85 -29.39
N ASP A 15 -10.09 -3.60 -29.90
CA ASP A 15 -9.15 -4.65 -30.25
C ASP A 15 -8.45 -5.16 -28.98
N TYR A 16 -8.88 -6.32 -28.50
CA TYR A 16 -8.29 -6.95 -27.31
C TYR A 16 -6.97 -7.65 -27.60
N THR A 17 -6.56 -7.79 -28.86
CA THR A 17 -5.32 -8.49 -29.20
C THR A 17 -4.08 -7.70 -28.78
N VAL A 18 -4.20 -6.37 -28.68
CA VAL A 18 -3.15 -5.44 -28.25
C VAL A 18 -3.10 -5.23 -26.73
N CYS A 19 -4.01 -5.84 -25.95
CA CYS A 19 -4.03 -5.72 -24.50
C CYS A 19 -2.79 -6.40 -23.86
N TYR A 20 -2.06 -5.64 -23.04
CA TYR A 20 -0.88 -6.09 -22.30
C TYR A 20 -1.13 -6.03 -20.77
N PRO A 21 -0.60 -6.97 -19.96
CA PRO A 21 0.16 -8.17 -20.34
C PRO A 21 -0.72 -9.34 -20.80
N ARG A 22 -2.04 -9.24 -20.68
CA ARG A 22 -2.98 -10.31 -21.06
C ARG A 22 -4.25 -9.72 -21.66
N GLN A 23 -4.81 -10.43 -22.63
CA GLN A 23 -6.06 -10.06 -23.31
C GLN A 23 -7.32 -10.28 -22.47
N ARG A 24 -7.23 -11.13 -21.43
CA ARG A 24 -8.36 -11.52 -20.59
C ARG A 24 -7.96 -11.57 -19.12
N PHE A 25 -8.89 -11.18 -18.24
CA PHE A 25 -8.82 -11.43 -16.81
C PHE A 25 -9.29 -12.86 -16.52
N ASP A 26 -8.37 -13.80 -16.73
CA ASP A 26 -8.58 -15.25 -16.69
C ASP A 26 -8.23 -15.87 -15.33
N GLU A 27 -8.30 -17.21 -15.23
CA GLU A 27 -7.92 -17.97 -14.04
C GLU A 27 -6.53 -17.57 -13.52
N GLN A 28 -5.55 -17.48 -14.42
CA GLN A 28 -4.18 -17.16 -14.05
C GLN A 28 -4.08 -15.75 -13.44
N SER A 29 -4.79 -14.78 -14.02
CA SER A 29 -4.83 -13.41 -13.52
C SER A 29 -5.40 -13.33 -12.09
N ILE A 30 -6.48 -14.06 -11.83
CA ILE A 30 -7.10 -14.14 -10.49
C ILE A 30 -6.14 -14.83 -9.51
N ARG A 31 -5.51 -15.94 -9.90
CA ARG A 31 -4.55 -16.66 -9.06
C ARG A 31 -3.34 -15.81 -8.68
N TRP A 32 -2.87 -14.94 -9.58
CA TRP A 32 -1.81 -13.99 -9.23
C TRP A 32 -2.26 -13.00 -8.17
N ASP A 33 -3.46 -12.43 -8.27
CA ASP A 33 -4.01 -11.52 -7.25
C ASP A 33 -4.13 -12.22 -5.88
N LEU A 34 -4.60 -13.47 -5.85
CA LEU A 34 -4.73 -14.26 -4.61
C LEU A 34 -3.37 -14.65 -4.01
N ASN A 35 -2.40 -15.03 -4.83
CA ASN A 35 -1.04 -15.31 -4.36
C ASN A 35 -0.35 -14.03 -3.87
N TYR A 36 -0.60 -12.90 -4.51
CA TYR A 36 -0.08 -11.61 -4.08
C TYR A 36 -0.60 -11.27 -2.67
N PHE A 37 -1.89 -11.48 -2.41
CA PHE A 37 -2.47 -11.38 -1.08
C PHE A 37 -1.83 -12.35 -0.07
N LYS A 38 -1.71 -13.63 -0.43
CA LYS A 38 -1.16 -14.67 0.46
C LYS A 38 0.27 -14.35 0.89
N TYR A 39 1.16 -14.09 -0.06
CA TYR A 39 2.59 -13.94 0.22
C TYR A 39 2.96 -12.54 0.69
N TYR A 40 2.37 -11.50 0.11
CA TYR A 40 2.76 -10.14 0.45
C TYR A 40 1.90 -9.50 1.51
N PHE A 41 0.72 -10.05 1.86
CA PHE A 41 -0.05 -9.51 2.98
C PHE A 41 -0.19 -10.50 4.13
N LEU A 42 -0.81 -11.68 3.92
CA LEU A 42 -1.11 -12.60 5.03
C LEU A 42 0.14 -13.02 5.79
N LYS A 43 1.20 -13.43 5.08
CA LYS A 43 2.48 -13.81 5.70
C LYS A 43 3.15 -12.63 6.43
N LEU A 44 3.19 -11.45 5.82
CA LEU A 44 3.81 -10.26 6.44
C LEU A 44 3.02 -9.77 7.68
N ALA A 45 1.70 -9.84 7.61
CA ALA A 45 0.79 -9.55 8.72
C ALA A 45 0.76 -10.66 9.79
N ARG A 46 1.51 -11.76 9.60
CA ARG A 46 1.61 -12.91 10.51
C ARG A 46 0.26 -13.58 10.79
N VAL A 47 -0.64 -13.60 9.81
CA VAL A 47 -1.89 -14.35 9.87
C VAL A 47 -1.58 -15.84 9.83
N ARG A 48 -2.22 -16.62 10.69
CA ARG A 48 -2.03 -18.08 10.75
C ARG A 48 -3.01 -18.76 9.81
N PHE A 49 -2.51 -19.60 8.92
CA PHE A 49 -3.33 -20.40 8.01
C PHE A 49 -2.59 -21.66 7.58
N ASP A 50 -3.36 -22.72 7.28
CA ASP A 50 -2.84 -23.91 6.61
C ASP A 50 -2.73 -23.64 5.10
N GLU A 51 -1.55 -23.87 4.52
CA GLU A 51 -1.30 -23.53 3.12
C GLU A 51 -2.13 -24.39 2.16
N GLN A 52 -2.29 -25.67 2.45
CA GLN A 52 -3.02 -26.59 1.56
C GLN A 52 -4.52 -26.29 1.57
N ALA A 53 -5.09 -26.03 2.75
CA ALA A 53 -6.48 -25.63 2.92
C ALA A 53 -6.77 -24.28 2.24
N LEU A 54 -5.87 -23.30 2.40
CA LEU A 54 -6.04 -22.00 1.74
C LEU A 54 -5.96 -22.12 0.22
N GLU A 55 -5.05 -22.94 -0.32
CA GLU A 55 -4.99 -23.19 -1.77
C GLU A 55 -6.24 -23.89 -2.31
N LYS A 56 -6.83 -24.81 -1.52
CA LYS A 56 -8.11 -25.45 -1.87
C LYS A 56 -9.24 -24.41 -1.94
N ASP A 57 -9.31 -23.51 -0.96
CA ASP A 57 -10.28 -22.42 -0.94
C ASP A 57 -10.05 -21.46 -2.12
N PHE A 58 -8.79 -21.10 -2.42
CA PHE A 58 -8.46 -20.28 -3.59
C PHE A 58 -8.91 -20.94 -4.90
N ALA A 59 -8.69 -22.25 -5.07
CA ALA A 59 -9.12 -22.97 -6.26
C ALA A 59 -10.65 -22.97 -6.41
N TRP A 60 -11.40 -23.12 -5.31
CA TRP A 60 -12.86 -22.98 -5.35
C TRP A 60 -13.28 -21.54 -5.68
N PHE A 61 -12.65 -20.55 -5.05
CA PHE A 61 -12.97 -19.14 -5.22
C PHE A 61 -12.73 -18.65 -6.66
N VAL A 62 -11.63 -19.08 -7.26
CA VAL A 62 -11.33 -18.86 -8.67
C VAL A 62 -12.44 -19.43 -9.55
N LYS A 63 -12.81 -20.70 -9.36
CA LYS A 63 -13.91 -21.33 -10.13
C LYS A 63 -15.22 -20.56 -9.98
N PHE A 64 -15.51 -20.08 -8.78
CA PHE A 64 -16.71 -19.29 -8.50
C PHE A 64 -16.70 -17.94 -9.24
N LEU A 65 -15.58 -17.21 -9.24
CA LEU A 65 -15.43 -15.96 -10.00
C LEU A 65 -15.59 -16.19 -11.52
N LEU A 66 -15.07 -17.31 -12.04
CA LEU A 66 -15.12 -17.65 -13.46
C LEU A 66 -16.53 -18.00 -13.98
N GLN A 67 -17.52 -18.19 -13.09
CA GLN A 67 -18.93 -18.40 -13.45
C GLN A 67 -19.60 -17.12 -13.94
N ALA A 68 -19.08 -15.95 -13.59
CA ALA A 68 -19.56 -14.69 -14.16
C ALA A 68 -19.21 -14.61 -15.65
N ASP A 69 -20.09 -13.98 -16.42
CA ASP A 69 -19.77 -13.57 -17.79
C ASP A 69 -18.63 -12.54 -17.78
N ARG A 70 -17.67 -12.73 -18.69
CA ARG A 70 -16.37 -12.06 -18.72
C ARG A 70 -16.01 -11.53 -20.11
N GLU A 71 -16.98 -11.43 -21.00
CA GLU A 71 -16.78 -10.95 -22.38
C GLU A 71 -16.89 -9.42 -22.53
N TYR A 72 -16.84 -8.66 -21.42
CA TYR A 72 -16.95 -7.20 -21.40
C TYR A 72 -15.58 -6.53 -21.26
N PHE A 73 -15.50 -5.24 -21.54
CA PHE A 73 -14.29 -4.49 -21.23
C PHE A 73 -14.17 -4.31 -19.71
N LEU A 74 -13.03 -4.68 -19.15
CA LEU A 74 -12.63 -4.49 -17.76
C LEU A 74 -11.50 -3.47 -17.74
N TYR A 75 -11.72 -2.35 -17.08
CA TYR A 75 -10.80 -1.22 -16.98
C TYR A 75 -9.61 -1.53 -16.07
N ARG A 76 -9.81 -2.41 -15.07
CA ARG A 76 -8.85 -2.87 -14.05
C ARG A 76 -8.59 -1.85 -12.95
N ASP A 77 -8.30 -0.61 -13.30
CA ASP A 77 -7.98 0.46 -12.33
C ASP A 77 -9.02 1.60 -12.38
N PHE A 78 -10.30 1.22 -12.41
CA PHE A 78 -11.43 2.16 -12.37
C PHE A 78 -11.62 2.72 -10.95
N GLN A 79 -10.87 3.77 -10.62
CA GLN A 79 -10.89 4.45 -9.32
C GLN A 79 -11.24 5.92 -9.49
N SER A 80 -11.74 6.58 -8.45
CA SER A 80 -12.16 7.99 -8.49
C SER A 80 -11.06 8.91 -9.02
N ARG A 81 -9.80 8.63 -8.65
CA ARG A 81 -8.61 9.39 -9.09
C ARG A 81 -8.32 9.33 -10.60
N ASN A 82 -8.91 8.37 -11.31
CA ASN A 82 -8.71 8.14 -12.74
C ASN A 82 -9.90 8.68 -13.56
N ILE A 83 -10.84 9.38 -12.89
CA ILE A 83 -11.98 10.06 -13.49
C ILE A 83 -11.75 11.56 -13.35
N MET A 84 -11.49 12.24 -14.46
CA MET A 84 -11.20 13.68 -14.52
C MET A 84 -12.44 14.43 -15.00
N GLN A 85 -12.80 15.53 -14.35
CA GLN A 85 -13.85 16.42 -14.83
C GLN A 85 -13.20 17.66 -15.46
N PHE A 86 -13.58 17.96 -16.70
CA PHE A 86 -13.18 19.17 -17.40
C PHE A 86 -14.36 19.70 -18.21
N GLN A 87 -14.76 20.96 -17.97
CA GLN A 87 -15.90 21.61 -18.63
C GLN A 87 -17.18 20.74 -18.59
N ASP A 88 -17.52 20.23 -17.40
CA ASP A 88 -18.68 19.36 -17.14
C ASP A 88 -18.71 18.04 -17.91
N GLN A 89 -17.59 17.67 -18.55
CA GLN A 89 -17.39 16.37 -19.18
C GLN A 89 -16.43 15.52 -18.37
N LEU A 90 -16.68 14.21 -18.36
CA LEU A 90 -15.83 13.25 -17.70
C LEU A 90 -14.87 12.60 -18.69
N TYR A 91 -13.61 12.54 -18.29
CA TYR A 91 -12.50 11.93 -19.00
C TYR A 91 -11.93 10.82 -18.14
N PHE A 92 -11.60 9.70 -18.77
CA PHE A 92 -11.11 8.51 -18.08
C PHE A 92 -9.66 8.25 -18.52
N ILE A 93 -8.77 8.07 -17.56
CA ILE A 93 -7.34 7.80 -17.80
C ILE A 93 -6.91 6.48 -17.18
N ASP A 94 -5.66 6.07 -17.36
CA ASP A 94 -5.08 4.89 -16.73
C ASP A 94 -5.73 3.55 -17.18
N TYR A 95 -6.24 3.49 -18.42
CA TYR A 95 -6.88 2.30 -19.01
C TYR A 95 -5.93 1.34 -19.73
N GLN A 96 -4.61 1.59 -19.73
CA GLN A 96 -3.63 0.71 -20.40
C GLN A 96 -3.61 -0.72 -19.86
N GLY A 97 -4.08 -0.92 -18.62
CA GLY A 97 -4.29 -2.25 -18.03
C GLY A 97 -5.62 -2.91 -18.41
N GLY A 98 -6.43 -2.26 -19.24
CA GLY A 98 -7.75 -2.71 -19.65
C GLY A 98 -7.70 -3.96 -20.52
N ARG A 99 -8.66 -4.87 -20.33
CA ARG A 99 -8.72 -6.19 -20.98
C ARG A 99 -10.14 -6.76 -20.92
N ARG A 100 -10.41 -7.94 -21.51
CA ARG A 100 -11.72 -8.58 -21.31
C ARG A 100 -11.88 -9.08 -19.87
N GLY A 101 -13.06 -8.89 -19.29
CA GLY A 101 -13.37 -9.38 -17.95
C GLY A 101 -14.80 -9.15 -17.52
N ALA A 102 -15.05 -9.39 -16.23
CA ALA A 102 -16.36 -9.28 -15.62
C ALA A 102 -16.70 -7.84 -15.26
N LEU A 103 -17.94 -7.43 -15.52
CA LEU A 103 -18.49 -6.10 -15.21
C LEU A 103 -18.31 -5.71 -13.74
N GLN A 104 -18.53 -6.68 -12.85
CA GLN A 104 -18.49 -6.55 -11.39
C GLN A 104 -17.17 -5.99 -10.87
N TYR A 105 -16.06 -6.23 -11.60
CA TYR A 105 -14.72 -5.88 -11.15
C TYR A 105 -14.55 -4.35 -11.01
N ASP A 106 -14.92 -3.59 -12.04
CA ASP A 106 -14.72 -2.14 -12.06
C ASP A 106 -15.74 -1.40 -11.19
N VAL A 107 -16.99 -1.86 -11.16
CA VAL A 107 -18.00 -1.29 -10.25
C VAL A 107 -17.59 -1.53 -8.79
N ALA A 108 -17.03 -2.69 -8.45
CA ALA A 108 -16.47 -2.91 -7.11
C ALA A 108 -15.27 -2.01 -6.84
N SER A 109 -14.42 -1.77 -7.83
CA SER A 109 -13.24 -0.90 -7.70
C SER A 109 -13.61 0.54 -7.32
N VAL A 110 -14.60 1.13 -7.99
CA VAL A 110 -14.99 2.54 -7.72
C VAL A 110 -15.83 2.67 -6.46
N LEU A 111 -16.75 1.73 -6.19
CA LEU A 111 -17.63 1.80 -5.02
C LEU A 111 -16.90 1.51 -3.70
N LEU A 112 -15.80 0.76 -3.74
CA LEU A 112 -14.96 0.46 -2.58
C LEU A 112 -13.68 1.31 -2.51
N ASP A 113 -13.58 2.34 -3.34
CA ASP A 113 -12.44 3.24 -3.35
C ASP A 113 -12.30 3.96 -2.00
N ALA A 114 -11.20 3.67 -1.29
CA ALA A 114 -10.93 4.23 0.02
C ALA A 114 -10.73 5.77 -0.02
N LYS A 115 -10.33 6.34 -1.17
CA LYS A 115 -10.15 7.78 -1.29
C LYS A 115 -11.47 8.54 -1.40
N ALA A 116 -12.48 7.92 -2.00
CA ALA A 116 -13.81 8.51 -2.11
C ALA A 116 -14.62 8.40 -0.80
N ASP A 117 -14.27 7.41 0.04
CA ASP A 117 -14.88 7.13 1.37
C ASP A 117 -16.42 7.19 1.36
N LEU A 118 -17.02 6.66 0.29
CA LEU A 118 -18.48 6.69 0.12
C LEU A 118 -19.18 5.92 1.25
N PRO A 119 -20.23 6.48 1.88
CA PRO A 119 -21.06 5.73 2.83
C PRO A 119 -21.74 4.52 2.19
N TRP A 120 -21.95 3.44 2.94
CA TRP A 120 -22.58 2.22 2.43
C TRP A 120 -23.97 2.41 1.81
N PRO A 121 -24.88 3.25 2.35
CA PRO A 121 -26.16 3.52 1.70
C PRO A 121 -25.99 4.08 0.28
N VAL A 122 -25.00 4.97 0.08
CA VAL A 122 -24.68 5.55 -1.24
C VAL A 122 -24.09 4.48 -2.17
N ARG A 123 -23.23 3.59 -1.65
CA ARG A 123 -22.71 2.46 -2.45
C ARG A 123 -23.82 1.53 -2.93
N ASP A 124 -24.81 1.26 -2.07
CA ASP A 124 -25.93 0.39 -2.39
C ASP A 124 -26.83 1.02 -3.47
N GLU A 125 -27.13 2.32 -3.34
CA GLU A 125 -27.86 3.08 -4.35
C GLU A 125 -27.13 3.09 -5.70
N LEU A 126 -25.82 3.38 -5.70
CA LEU A 126 -25.02 3.42 -6.92
C LEU A 126 -24.86 2.04 -7.57
N LEU A 127 -24.76 0.97 -6.79
CA LEU A 127 -24.73 -0.40 -7.30
C LEU A 127 -26.08 -0.76 -7.94
N GLU A 128 -27.19 -0.42 -7.29
CA GLU A 128 -28.52 -0.67 -7.85
C GLU A 128 -28.72 0.12 -9.15
N HIS A 129 -28.33 1.39 -9.18
CA HIS A 129 -28.36 2.20 -10.39
C HIS A 129 -27.48 1.61 -11.50
N TYR A 130 -26.28 1.12 -11.18
CA TYR A 130 -25.41 0.43 -12.14
C TYR A 130 -26.11 -0.81 -12.73
N ILE A 131 -26.76 -1.63 -11.89
CA ILE A 131 -27.50 -2.83 -12.31
C ILE A 131 -28.66 -2.45 -13.22
N GLN A 132 -29.43 -1.41 -12.88
CA GLN A 132 -30.55 -0.92 -13.68
C GLN A 132 -30.11 -0.43 -15.06
N VAL A 133 -29.01 0.33 -15.15
CA VAL A 133 -28.47 0.76 -16.45
C VAL A 133 -27.94 -0.43 -17.24
N THR A 134 -27.31 -1.40 -16.58
CA THR A 134 -26.76 -2.60 -17.23
C THR A 134 -27.86 -3.49 -17.80
N SER A 135 -28.98 -3.66 -17.09
CA SER A 135 -30.10 -4.50 -17.53
C SER A 135 -30.84 -3.93 -18.75
N GLN A 136 -30.68 -2.64 -19.04
CA GLN A 136 -31.16 -2.01 -20.27
C GLN A 136 -30.24 -2.29 -21.47
N LEU A 137 -28.98 -2.64 -21.23
CA LEU A 137 -27.97 -2.87 -22.28
C LEU A 137 -27.82 -4.35 -22.63
N ILE A 138 -28.00 -5.25 -21.66
CA ILE A 138 -27.86 -6.70 -21.80
C ILE A 138 -28.83 -7.46 -20.88
N PRO A 139 -29.20 -8.72 -21.22
CA PRO A 139 -29.88 -9.60 -20.28
C PRO A 139 -29.05 -9.83 -19.01
N LEU A 140 -29.65 -9.60 -17.85
CA LEU A 140 -28.95 -9.68 -16.57
C LEU A 140 -29.86 -10.27 -15.48
N GLN A 141 -29.34 -11.26 -14.74
CA GLN A 141 -29.99 -11.82 -13.56
C GLN A 141 -29.47 -11.12 -12.31
N ARG A 142 -30.31 -10.29 -11.67
CA ARG A 142 -29.91 -9.36 -10.60
C ARG A 142 -29.21 -10.06 -9.44
N ASP A 143 -29.81 -11.12 -8.89
CA ASP A 143 -29.26 -11.79 -7.71
C ASP A 143 -27.94 -12.50 -8.00
N ALA A 144 -27.82 -13.08 -9.21
CA ALA A 144 -26.56 -13.64 -9.68
C ALA A 144 -25.49 -12.56 -9.82
N PHE A 145 -25.84 -11.38 -10.36
CA PHE A 145 -24.91 -10.25 -10.48
C PHE A 145 -24.41 -9.79 -9.12
N ILE A 146 -25.31 -9.58 -8.15
CA ILE A 146 -24.97 -9.15 -6.79
C ILE A 146 -24.08 -10.18 -6.09
N ARG A 147 -24.37 -11.48 -6.26
CA ARG A 147 -23.57 -12.54 -5.67
C ARG A 147 -22.11 -12.52 -6.18
N HIS A 148 -21.92 -12.36 -7.49
CA HIS A 148 -20.59 -12.22 -8.09
C HIS A 148 -19.95 -10.87 -7.79
N TYR A 149 -20.74 -9.79 -7.59
CA TYR A 149 -20.23 -8.48 -7.20
C TYR A 149 -19.45 -8.57 -5.89
N TYR A 150 -20.02 -9.18 -4.85
CA TYR A 150 -19.31 -9.34 -3.58
C TYR A 150 -18.10 -10.27 -3.68
N ALA A 151 -18.11 -11.23 -4.61
CA ALA A 151 -16.94 -12.07 -4.90
C ALA A 151 -15.81 -11.26 -5.54
N TYR A 152 -16.10 -10.47 -6.57
CA TYR A 152 -15.12 -9.62 -7.21
C TYR A 152 -14.63 -8.49 -6.30
N ALA A 153 -15.50 -7.94 -5.46
CA ALA A 153 -15.14 -7.00 -4.41
C ALA A 153 -14.13 -7.60 -3.42
N LEU A 154 -14.33 -8.85 -2.99
CA LEU A 154 -13.37 -9.54 -2.13
C LEU A 154 -12.04 -9.79 -2.85
N SER A 155 -12.07 -10.23 -4.11
CA SER A 155 -10.87 -10.40 -4.94
C SER A 155 -10.09 -9.09 -5.11
N ARG A 156 -10.78 -7.95 -5.34
CA ARG A 156 -10.19 -6.61 -5.36
C ARG A 156 -9.54 -6.25 -4.04
N ALA A 157 -10.24 -6.48 -2.93
CA ALA A 157 -9.72 -6.21 -1.61
C ALA A 157 -8.42 -7.00 -1.35
N MET A 158 -8.37 -8.28 -1.74
CA MET A 158 -7.18 -9.12 -1.63
C MET A 158 -6.01 -8.58 -2.46
N GLN A 159 -6.25 -8.17 -3.71
CA GLN A 159 -5.22 -7.51 -4.53
C GLN A 159 -4.69 -6.25 -3.84
N ALA A 160 -5.59 -5.40 -3.32
CA ALA A 160 -5.21 -4.17 -2.63
C ALA A 160 -4.39 -4.46 -1.36
N PHE A 161 -4.79 -5.45 -0.57
CA PHE A 161 -4.01 -5.93 0.57
C PHE A 161 -2.63 -6.41 0.15
N GLY A 162 -2.49 -7.19 -0.93
CA GLY A 162 -1.19 -7.56 -1.47
C GLY A 162 -0.31 -6.33 -1.76
N ALA A 163 -0.89 -5.28 -2.33
CA ALA A 163 -0.18 -4.02 -2.62
C ALA A 163 0.22 -3.27 -1.33
N TYR A 164 -0.67 -3.19 -0.34
CA TYR A 164 -0.37 -2.59 0.96
C TYR A 164 0.70 -3.36 1.72
N GLY A 165 0.72 -4.67 1.57
CA GLY A 165 1.71 -5.54 2.17
C GLY A 165 3.08 -5.36 1.55
N LEU A 166 3.20 -5.46 0.23
CA LEU A 166 4.48 -5.22 -0.45
C LEU A 166 4.97 -3.79 -0.23
N ARG A 167 4.15 -2.78 -0.52
CA ARG A 167 4.59 -1.38 -0.52
C ARG A 167 4.70 -0.81 0.89
N GLY A 168 3.76 -1.17 1.77
CA GLY A 168 3.70 -0.68 3.14
C GLY A 168 4.55 -1.53 4.08
N LEU A 169 4.19 -2.80 4.27
CA LEU A 169 4.83 -3.67 5.28
C LEU A 169 6.26 -4.08 4.90
N TYR A 170 6.55 -4.27 3.62
CA TYR A 170 7.88 -4.70 3.15
C TYR A 170 8.78 -3.54 2.70
N GLU A 171 8.31 -2.65 1.82
CA GLU A 171 9.09 -1.48 1.35
C GLU A 171 9.04 -0.26 2.31
N GLY A 172 8.22 -0.28 3.36
CA GLY A 172 8.17 0.80 4.36
C GLY A 172 7.46 2.08 3.92
N LYS A 173 6.66 2.07 2.84
CA LYS A 173 5.99 3.28 2.34
C LYS A 173 4.75 3.61 3.18
N SER A 174 4.88 4.64 4.02
CA SER A 174 3.89 5.05 5.03
C SER A 174 2.47 5.30 4.51
N HIS A 175 2.30 5.89 3.33
CA HIS A 175 0.98 6.16 2.76
C HIS A 175 0.18 4.89 2.42
N PHE A 176 0.85 3.77 2.12
CA PHE A 176 0.18 2.48 1.96
C PHE A 176 -0.25 1.90 3.30
N LEU A 177 0.54 2.07 4.36
CA LEU A 177 0.16 1.63 5.72
C LEU A 177 -1.11 2.34 6.20
N ARG A 178 -1.23 3.65 5.93
CA ARG A 178 -2.44 4.45 6.23
C ARG A 178 -3.70 3.94 5.55
N SER A 179 -3.58 3.17 4.47
CA SER A 179 -4.74 2.63 3.73
C SER A 179 -5.27 1.32 4.34
N ILE A 180 -4.47 0.61 5.14
CA ILE A 180 -4.83 -0.70 5.70
C ILE A 180 -6.09 -0.62 6.59
N PRO A 181 -6.23 0.32 7.54
CA PRO A 181 -7.44 0.39 8.37
C PRO A 181 -8.73 0.60 7.57
N TYR A 182 -8.68 1.41 6.51
CA TYR A 182 -9.82 1.65 5.62
C TYR A 182 -10.20 0.36 4.87
N ALA A 183 -9.20 -0.35 4.35
CA ALA A 183 -9.39 -1.62 3.68
C ALA A 183 -9.97 -2.71 4.62
N LEU A 184 -9.55 -2.73 5.89
CA LEU A 184 -10.12 -3.63 6.90
C LEU A 184 -11.59 -3.35 7.19
N ARG A 185 -12.01 -2.08 7.24
CA ARG A 185 -13.45 -1.73 7.39
C ARG A 185 -14.27 -2.20 6.19
N ASN A 186 -13.74 -2.04 4.98
CA ASN A 186 -14.39 -2.59 3.78
C ASN A 186 -14.48 -4.12 3.85
N LEU A 187 -13.38 -4.80 4.20
CA LEU A 187 -13.35 -6.25 4.36
C LEU A 187 -14.39 -6.74 5.37
N GLU A 188 -14.51 -6.09 6.53
CA GLU A 188 -15.49 -6.46 7.56
C GLU A 188 -16.93 -6.50 7.02
N ILE A 189 -17.31 -5.51 6.20
CA ILE A 189 -18.65 -5.46 5.61
C ILE A 189 -18.80 -6.49 4.48
N LEU A 190 -17.75 -6.69 3.67
CA LEU A 190 -17.77 -7.74 2.64
C LEU A 190 -17.97 -9.13 3.24
N LEU A 191 -17.32 -9.43 4.37
CA LEU A 191 -17.51 -10.71 5.08
C LEU A 191 -18.96 -10.92 5.53
N LYS A 192 -19.66 -9.85 5.93
CA LYS A 192 -21.08 -9.91 6.33
C LYS A 192 -22.02 -10.10 5.14
N ARG A 193 -21.62 -9.70 3.93
CA ARG A 193 -22.44 -9.75 2.71
C ARG A 193 -22.14 -10.94 1.80
N ALA A 194 -21.02 -11.62 1.99
CA ALA A 194 -20.60 -12.78 1.19
C ALA A 194 -21.08 -14.11 1.79
N SER A 195 -22.37 -14.46 1.64
CA SER A 195 -22.93 -15.71 2.17
C SER A 195 -22.21 -16.99 1.66
N TRP A 196 -21.68 -16.95 0.43
CA TRP A 196 -20.92 -18.04 -0.17
C TRP A 196 -19.55 -18.28 0.50
N LEU A 197 -19.05 -17.35 1.31
CA LEU A 197 -17.77 -17.47 2.01
C LEU A 197 -17.78 -18.61 3.05
N ALA A 198 -18.96 -19.06 3.48
CA ALA A 198 -19.10 -20.26 4.30
C ALA A 198 -18.53 -21.53 3.64
N GLN A 199 -18.37 -21.55 2.31
CA GLN A 199 -17.71 -22.64 1.58
C GLN A 199 -16.18 -22.56 1.58
N LEU A 200 -15.60 -21.50 2.15
CA LEU A 200 -14.17 -21.19 2.14
C LEU A 200 -13.65 -20.95 3.57
N PRO A 201 -13.64 -21.99 4.42
CA PRO A 201 -13.40 -21.83 5.85
C PRO A 201 -12.03 -21.25 6.17
N MET A 202 -10.97 -21.62 5.45
CA MET A 202 -9.61 -21.13 5.69
C MET A 202 -9.47 -19.68 5.23
N LEU A 203 -10.04 -19.34 4.08
CA LEU A 203 -10.05 -17.96 3.59
C LEU A 203 -10.87 -17.04 4.51
N ALA A 204 -12.06 -17.50 4.92
CA ALA A 204 -12.92 -16.77 5.84
C ALA A 204 -12.20 -16.49 7.16
N ASP A 205 -11.50 -17.50 7.69
CA ASP A 205 -10.75 -17.37 8.92
C ASP A 205 -9.56 -16.41 8.81
N ALA A 206 -8.78 -16.51 7.73
CA ALA A 206 -7.69 -15.58 7.46
C ALA A 206 -8.20 -14.13 7.38
N CYS A 207 -9.33 -13.90 6.71
CA CYS A 207 -9.95 -12.58 6.65
C CYS A 207 -10.48 -12.09 8.01
N ARG A 208 -11.05 -12.96 8.85
CA ARG A 208 -11.47 -12.60 10.22
C ARG A 208 -10.29 -12.19 11.08
N GLN A 209 -9.20 -12.96 11.07
CA GLN A 209 -7.96 -12.62 11.80
C GLN A 209 -7.43 -11.23 11.40
N LEU A 210 -7.49 -10.88 10.10
CA LEU A 210 -7.11 -9.54 9.64
C LEU A 210 -8.01 -8.45 10.23
N VAL A 211 -9.34 -8.63 10.14
CA VAL A 211 -10.34 -7.67 10.62
C VAL A 211 -10.25 -7.50 12.14
N GLU A 212 -9.92 -8.54 12.89
CA GLU A 212 -9.79 -8.53 14.35
C GLU A 212 -8.42 -8.02 14.84
N SER A 213 -7.45 -7.84 13.94
CA SER A 213 -6.11 -7.40 14.30
C SER A 213 -6.08 -5.93 14.74
N ALA A 214 -5.93 -5.72 16.05
CA ALA A 214 -5.79 -4.39 16.63
C ALA A 214 -4.56 -3.63 16.08
N SER A 215 -3.44 -4.33 15.86
CA SER A 215 -2.23 -3.71 15.32
C SER A 215 -2.44 -3.19 13.91
N LEU A 216 -3.09 -3.96 13.03
CA LEU A 216 -3.38 -3.52 11.67
C LEU A 216 -4.40 -2.37 11.63
N ARG A 217 -5.36 -2.33 12.55
CA ARG A 217 -6.34 -1.22 12.66
C ARG A 217 -5.70 0.10 13.10
N GLN A 218 -4.59 0.03 13.85
CA GLN A 218 -3.84 1.20 14.31
C GLN A 218 -2.77 1.65 13.30
N LEU A 219 -2.48 0.88 12.24
CA LEU A 219 -1.49 1.26 11.24
C LEU A 219 -1.85 2.57 10.55
N GLY A 220 -0.92 3.53 10.59
CA GLY A 220 -1.09 4.82 9.93
C GLY A 220 -2.08 5.76 10.62
N GLN A 221 -2.63 5.40 11.78
CA GLN A 221 -3.16 6.40 12.71
C GLN A 221 -1.96 7.18 13.26
N GLU A 222 -2.00 8.51 13.17
CA GLU A 222 -0.94 9.35 13.73
C GLU A 222 -0.88 9.10 15.24
N ALA A 223 0.25 8.56 15.69
CA ALA A 223 0.52 8.29 17.09
C ALA A 223 0.74 9.62 17.82
N GLY A 224 -0.33 10.33 18.18
CA GLY A 224 -0.23 11.63 18.87
C GLY A 224 0.73 12.61 18.16
N PRO A 225 1.29 13.63 18.85
CA PRO A 225 2.47 14.31 18.35
C PRO A 225 3.61 13.28 18.31
N GLY A 226 3.82 12.68 17.13
CA GLY A 226 4.83 11.65 16.94
C GLY A 226 6.22 12.14 17.34
N LEU A 227 7.08 11.19 17.70
CA LEU A 227 8.48 11.48 18.01
C LEU A 227 9.14 12.18 16.81
N THR A 228 9.59 13.42 17.01
CA THR A 228 10.41 14.15 16.04
C THR A 228 11.88 13.83 16.31
N VAL A 229 12.57 13.23 15.33
CA VAL A 229 14.01 12.94 15.42
C VAL A 229 14.80 14.03 14.71
N HIS A 230 15.54 14.82 15.47
CA HIS A 230 16.41 15.89 14.99
C HIS A 230 17.79 15.32 14.68
N ILE A 231 18.22 15.39 13.42
CA ILE A 231 19.59 15.02 13.01
C ILE A 231 20.39 16.28 12.77
N GLN A 232 21.54 16.41 13.43
CA GLN A 232 22.40 17.59 13.28
C GLN A 232 23.88 17.24 13.25
N SER A 233 24.67 18.09 12.59
CA SER A 233 26.14 18.06 12.62
C SER A 233 26.68 19.21 13.48
N PHE A 234 27.80 19.00 14.17
CA PHE A 234 28.43 20.06 14.95
C PHE A 234 29.96 20.00 14.91
N SER A 235 30.58 21.09 15.38
CA SER A 235 32.02 21.24 15.52
C SER A 235 32.41 21.15 16.99
N TYR A 236 33.33 20.23 17.34
CA TYR A 236 33.88 20.18 18.69
C TYR A 236 34.59 21.47 19.11
N LYS A 237 35.06 22.29 18.16
CA LYS A 237 35.61 23.62 18.46
C LYS A 237 34.55 24.58 19.03
N ASN A 238 33.29 24.39 18.64
CA ASN A 238 32.17 25.21 19.09
C ASN A 238 31.47 24.63 20.34
N GLY A 239 32.00 23.54 20.91
CA GLY A 239 31.41 22.83 22.04
C GLY A 239 30.33 21.82 21.64
N LEU A 240 29.76 21.14 22.65
CA LEU A 240 28.65 20.21 22.46
C LEU A 240 27.33 20.95 22.20
N PRO A 241 26.40 20.39 21.40
CA PRO A 241 25.07 20.96 21.21
C PRO A 241 24.32 21.09 22.54
N ARG A 242 23.60 22.21 22.72
CA ARG A 242 22.78 22.43 23.92
C ARG A 242 21.49 21.61 23.85
N ASP A 243 21.17 20.90 24.92
CA ASP A 243 19.86 20.29 25.11
C ASP A 243 18.81 21.38 25.35
N LYS A 244 17.78 21.42 24.51
CA LYS A 244 16.66 22.37 24.60
C LYS A 244 15.36 21.74 25.11
N THR A 245 15.30 20.42 25.26
CA THR A 245 14.05 19.69 25.52
C THR A 245 13.98 19.09 26.93
N GLY A 246 15.04 19.21 27.74
CA GLY A 246 15.02 18.92 29.18
C GLY A 246 15.00 17.44 29.57
N HIS A 247 14.97 16.54 28.58
CA HIS A 247 14.98 15.08 28.79
C HIS A 247 16.32 14.41 28.41
N GLY A 248 17.42 15.17 28.34
CA GLY A 248 18.77 14.60 28.37
C GLY A 248 19.42 14.40 27.00
N GLY A 249 19.11 15.25 26.02
CA GLY A 249 19.91 15.47 24.81
C GLY A 249 20.42 14.19 24.13
N GLY A 250 19.55 13.51 23.39
CA GLY A 250 19.74 12.18 22.77
C GLY A 250 21.17 11.65 22.59
N PHE A 251 21.67 11.60 21.36
CA PHE A 251 22.96 10.98 21.06
C PHE A 251 23.97 12.01 20.57
N VAL A 252 25.23 11.83 20.97
CA VAL A 252 26.38 12.52 20.41
C VAL A 252 27.38 11.46 19.94
N PHE A 253 27.60 11.39 18.64
CA PHE A 253 28.55 10.48 18.03
C PHE A 253 29.78 11.24 17.54
N ASP A 254 30.97 10.84 18.02
CA ASP A 254 32.24 11.45 17.63
C ASP A 254 32.75 10.84 16.31
N CYS A 255 32.74 11.65 15.26
CA CYS A 255 33.19 11.26 13.93
C CYS A 255 34.69 11.55 13.71
N ARG A 256 35.44 12.05 14.71
CA ARG A 256 36.86 12.44 14.53
C ARG A 256 37.79 11.28 14.19
N ALA A 257 37.39 10.04 14.49
CA ALA A 257 38.10 8.83 14.13
C ALA A 257 37.89 8.39 12.66
N LEU A 258 36.86 8.92 11.99
CA LEU A 258 36.56 8.58 10.60
C LEU A 258 37.56 9.23 9.63
N PRO A 259 37.73 8.68 8.41
CA PRO A 259 38.54 9.26 7.34
C PRO A 259 38.25 10.75 7.17
N ASN A 260 39.30 11.54 6.96
CA ASN A 260 39.21 13.00 6.99
C ASN A 260 39.42 13.61 5.58
N PRO A 261 38.35 13.89 4.81
CA PRO A 261 38.43 14.50 3.49
C PRO A 261 39.18 15.84 3.50
N GLY A 262 39.02 16.64 4.56
CA GLY A 262 39.64 17.96 4.67
C GLY A 262 41.17 17.96 4.73
N ARG A 263 41.84 16.80 4.71
CA ARG A 263 43.30 16.71 4.52
C ARG A 263 43.74 16.77 3.06
N PHE A 264 42.83 16.60 2.11
CA PHE A 264 43.16 16.65 0.68
C PHE A 264 42.65 17.96 0.09
N ALA A 265 43.50 18.64 -0.69
CA ALA A 265 43.19 19.92 -1.30
C ALA A 265 41.90 19.89 -2.14
N ALA A 266 41.61 18.76 -2.79
CA ALA A 266 40.40 18.56 -3.59
C ALA A 266 39.08 18.66 -2.81
N TYR A 267 39.09 18.47 -1.49
CA TYR A 267 37.89 18.54 -0.64
C TYR A 267 37.91 19.76 0.32
N ALA A 268 38.92 20.61 0.26
CA ALA A 268 39.11 21.69 1.25
C ALA A 268 37.92 22.65 1.30
N ASP A 269 37.42 23.05 0.13
CA ASP A 269 36.29 23.98 -0.03
C ASP A 269 34.92 23.27 -0.11
N LEU A 270 34.91 21.94 -0.05
CA LEU A 270 33.70 21.13 -0.07
C LEU A 270 33.19 20.85 1.36
N ASN A 271 31.97 20.33 1.46
CA ASN A 271 31.34 19.92 2.71
C ASN A 271 30.65 18.55 2.55
N GLY A 272 30.18 17.98 3.67
CA GLY A 272 29.59 16.64 3.71
C GLY A 272 28.31 16.44 2.88
N LYS A 273 27.74 17.50 2.28
CA LYS A 273 26.60 17.40 1.36
C LYS A 273 27.01 17.29 -0.11
N ASP A 274 28.28 17.54 -0.42
CA ASP A 274 28.81 17.45 -1.79
C ASP A 274 29.05 15.98 -2.17
N ALA A 275 28.67 15.62 -3.39
CA ALA A 275 28.69 14.23 -3.86
C ALA A 275 30.08 13.60 -3.78
N GLU A 276 31.12 14.39 -4.01
CA GLU A 276 32.52 13.99 -3.96
C GLU A 276 32.96 13.61 -2.54
N VAL A 277 32.47 14.34 -1.52
CA VAL A 277 32.75 14.06 -0.12
C VAL A 277 31.96 12.83 0.35
N ILE A 278 30.70 12.71 -0.07
CA ILE A 278 29.87 11.52 0.20
C ILE A 278 30.53 10.27 -0.37
N GLN A 279 30.89 10.28 -1.65
CA GLN A 279 31.55 9.14 -2.30
C GLN A 279 32.90 8.79 -1.69
N PHE A 280 33.66 9.79 -1.21
CA PHE A 280 34.90 9.54 -0.49
C PHE A 280 34.65 8.76 0.81
N LEU A 281 33.64 9.16 1.58
CA LEU A 281 33.30 8.53 2.85
C LEU A 281 32.63 7.16 2.67
N GLU A 282 31.75 7.00 1.68
CA GLU A 282 31.04 5.74 1.40
C GLU A 282 31.95 4.59 0.98
N LYS A 283 33.12 4.90 0.39
CA LYS A 283 34.11 3.88 -0.02
C LYS A 283 34.83 3.25 1.17
N ASP A 284 34.80 3.86 2.34
CA ASP A 284 35.50 3.37 3.52
C ASP A 284 34.60 2.48 4.39
N SER A 285 35.04 1.25 4.62
CA SER A 285 34.29 0.27 5.39
C SER A 285 34.12 0.66 6.87
N ALA A 286 35.03 1.46 7.43
CA ALA A 286 34.90 1.96 8.80
C ALA A 286 33.75 2.96 8.93
N VAL A 287 33.51 3.80 7.91
CA VAL A 287 32.37 4.73 7.86
C VAL A 287 31.05 3.95 7.80
N GLN A 288 30.96 2.96 6.91
CA GLN A 288 29.77 2.12 6.77
C GLN A 288 29.46 1.35 8.08
N LYS A 289 30.50 0.80 8.72
CA LYS A 289 30.36 0.08 9.98
C LYS A 289 29.92 1.01 11.12
N PHE A 290 30.51 2.19 11.22
CA PHE A 290 30.10 3.20 12.19
C PHE A 290 28.63 3.61 11.98
N LEU A 291 28.24 3.92 10.74
CA LEU A 291 26.88 4.32 10.42
C LEU A 291 25.87 3.24 10.78
N SER A 292 26.10 1.98 10.37
CA SER A 292 25.19 0.88 10.70
C SER A 292 25.03 0.63 12.21
N GLN A 293 26.12 0.75 12.99
CA GLN A 293 26.08 0.59 14.44
C GLN A 293 25.37 1.76 15.13
N THR A 294 25.63 2.99 14.70
CA THR A 294 24.93 4.17 15.25
C THR A 294 23.44 4.14 14.92
N MET A 295 23.06 3.76 13.70
CA MET A 295 21.65 3.57 13.33
C MET A 295 20.98 2.51 14.20
N SER A 296 21.62 1.36 14.43
CA SER A 296 21.05 0.31 15.29
C SER A 296 20.81 0.76 16.74
N LEU A 297 21.68 1.60 17.29
CA LEU A 297 21.48 2.19 18.63
C LEU A 297 20.33 3.21 18.63
N VAL A 298 20.26 4.05 17.60
CA VAL A 298 19.21 5.06 17.45
C VAL A 298 17.84 4.41 17.22
N ASP A 299 17.75 3.36 16.40
CA ASP A 299 16.50 2.62 16.14
C ASP A 299 15.90 2.07 17.43
N GLN A 300 16.73 1.45 18.28
CA GLN A 300 16.31 0.97 19.59
C GLN A 300 15.77 2.12 20.46
N ALA A 301 16.45 3.26 20.46
CA ALA A 301 16.01 4.42 21.22
C ALA A 301 14.70 5.00 20.68
N VAL A 302 14.53 5.10 19.36
CA VAL A 302 13.29 5.55 18.71
C VAL A 302 12.12 4.66 19.14
N ASP A 303 12.29 3.33 19.09
CA ASP A 303 11.26 2.38 19.55
C ASP A 303 10.85 2.62 21.02
N HIS A 304 11.83 2.85 21.90
CA HIS A 304 11.57 3.14 23.31
C HIS A 304 10.91 4.52 23.52
N HIS A 305 11.33 5.53 22.76
CA HIS A 305 10.78 6.87 22.85
C HIS A 305 9.32 6.91 22.40
N CYS A 306 9.02 6.23 21.29
CA CYS A 306 7.65 6.03 20.81
C CYS A 306 6.77 5.34 21.86
N LYS A 307 7.26 4.27 22.51
CA LYS A 307 6.52 3.57 23.57
C LYS A 307 6.23 4.42 24.81
N ARG A 308 7.09 5.41 25.10
CA ARG A 308 6.98 6.30 26.27
C ARG A 308 6.36 7.65 25.94
N ALA A 309 5.86 7.84 24.72
CA ALA A 309 5.25 9.08 24.24
C ALA A 309 6.15 10.32 24.39
N PHE A 310 7.47 10.16 24.18
CA PHE A 310 8.36 11.31 24.03
C PHE A 310 8.12 12.00 22.69
N THR A 311 8.27 13.32 22.67
CA THR A 311 8.02 14.15 21.48
C THR A 311 9.27 14.45 20.65
N ASP A 312 10.46 14.38 21.26
CA ASP A 312 11.71 14.79 20.62
C ASP A 312 12.87 13.85 20.95
N LEU A 313 13.69 13.54 19.95
CA LEU A 313 14.99 12.88 20.09
C LEU A 313 16.00 13.63 19.23
N THR A 314 17.17 13.96 19.77
CA THR A 314 18.23 14.63 18.98
C THR A 314 19.43 13.69 18.81
N VAL A 315 19.91 13.54 17.58
CA VAL A 315 21.09 12.75 17.23
C VAL A 315 22.10 13.68 16.56
N SER A 316 23.26 13.84 17.20
CA SER A 316 24.29 14.80 16.81
C SER A 316 25.57 14.08 16.38
N PHE A 317 26.09 14.45 15.22
CA PHE A 317 27.35 13.93 14.69
C PHE A 317 28.43 15.03 14.73
N GLY A 318 29.54 14.76 15.41
CA GLY A 318 30.56 15.76 15.70
C GLY A 318 31.86 15.48 14.98
N CYS A 319 32.40 16.46 14.26
CA CYS A 319 33.79 16.42 13.81
C CYS A 319 34.56 17.66 14.28
N THR A 320 35.86 17.75 13.99
CA THR A 320 36.68 18.86 14.49
C THR A 320 36.24 20.22 13.96
N GLY A 321 35.79 20.28 12.69
CA GLY A 321 35.39 21.52 12.01
C GLY A 321 33.87 21.65 11.78
N GLY A 322 33.12 20.55 11.86
CA GLY A 322 31.69 20.49 11.55
C GLY A 322 31.36 20.64 10.06
N GLN A 323 32.31 20.35 9.15
CA GLN A 323 32.19 20.62 7.71
C GLN A 323 32.11 19.37 6.83
N HIS A 324 33.01 18.39 7.03
CA HIS A 324 33.22 17.29 6.06
C HIS A 324 32.59 15.96 6.44
N ARG A 325 33.01 15.41 7.59
CA ARG A 325 32.45 14.19 8.18
C ARG A 325 31.22 14.57 8.97
#